data_AF-U2RJ07-F1
#
_entry.id   AF-U2RJ07-F1
#
_cell.length_a   1.000
_cell.length_b   1.000
_cell.length_c   1.000
_cell.angle_alpha   90.00
_cell.angle_beta   90.00
_cell.angle_gamma   90.00
#
_symmetry.space_group_name_H-M   'P 1'
#
loop_
_entity.id
_entity.type
_entity.pdbx_description
1 polymer ?
#
loop_
_entity_poly.entity_id
_entity_poly.type
_entity_poly.pdbx_seq_one_letter_code
_entity_poly.pdbx_strand_id
1 'polypeptide(L)'
;MIENFIKSSEYTQKLFQIDDEVLKNIEMESLNDNVPIITREVLNFMIFNAKGIEAKNILEVGTATGYSGLFLAQIANTNGGQLTTIEIDEKRHEKAIENFKKAGIFEKNRLILGDALEEIPKLDQNNKFDFIFIDAAKGQYIKFFTMCWELLNENGIIFIDNIMFRGLVAEDETEVPKRFRTIVVRLKEFIQKLNNEFDFVLLPFGDGVGLVRK
;
A
#
# COMPACT_ATOMS: atom_id res chain seq x y z
N MET A 1 15.82 3.80 -23.09
CA MET A 1 15.53 2.77 -22.05
C MET A 1 14.55 3.33 -21.02
N ILE A 2 14.83 4.46 -20.37
CA ILE A 2 13.90 5.13 -19.41
C ILE A 2 12.59 5.58 -20.07
N GLU A 3 12.65 6.21 -21.25
CA GLU A 3 11.43 6.59 -21.99
C GLU A 3 10.51 5.40 -22.33
N ASN A 4 11.09 4.23 -22.56
CA ASN A 4 10.30 3.02 -22.82
C ASN A 4 9.54 2.59 -21.57
N PHE A 5 10.11 2.82 -20.39
CA PHE A 5 9.47 2.47 -19.12
C PHE A 5 8.26 3.36 -18.83
N ILE A 6 8.40 4.67 -19.04
CA ILE A 6 7.30 5.64 -18.91
C ILE A 6 6.18 5.29 -19.89
N LYS A 7 6.50 5.10 -21.17
CA LYS A 7 5.52 4.71 -22.20
C LYS A 7 4.83 3.38 -21.87
N SER A 8 5.56 2.42 -21.31
CA SER A 8 5.00 1.12 -20.90
C SER A 8 4.07 1.25 -19.68
N SER A 9 4.43 2.07 -18.70
CA SER A 9 3.56 2.37 -17.56
C SER A 9 2.27 3.06 -18.02
N GLU A 10 2.38 4.11 -18.85
CA GLU A 10 1.22 4.82 -19.42
C GLU A 10 0.30 3.89 -20.22
N TYR A 11 0.87 2.96 -20.98
CA TYR A 11 0.08 1.95 -21.70
C TYR A 11 -0.66 1.03 -20.73
N THR A 12 0.03 0.54 -19.70
CA THR A 12 -0.54 -0.39 -18.70
C THR A 12 -1.66 0.27 -17.88
N GLN A 13 -1.51 1.55 -17.51
CA GLN A 13 -2.54 2.32 -16.81
C GLN A 13 -3.85 2.42 -17.61
N LYS A 14 -3.76 2.50 -18.95
CA LYS A 14 -4.93 2.57 -19.84
C LYS A 14 -5.66 1.24 -19.98
N LEU A 15 -4.97 0.11 -19.72
CA LEU A 15 -5.57 -1.22 -19.79
C LEU A 15 -6.46 -1.51 -18.58
N PHE A 16 -6.10 -1.02 -17.40
CA PHE A 16 -6.91 -1.21 -16.20
C PHE A 16 -8.08 -0.22 -16.21
N GLN A 17 -9.29 -0.75 -16.37
CA GLN A 17 -10.53 0.02 -16.33
C GLN A 17 -11.28 -0.25 -15.03
N ILE A 18 -11.81 0.82 -14.45
CA ILE A 18 -12.65 0.79 -13.26
C ILE A 18 -14.09 0.87 -13.76
N ASP A 19 -14.79 -0.25 -13.71
CA ASP A 19 -16.18 -0.36 -14.18
C ASP A 19 -17.17 0.22 -13.16
N ASP A 20 -16.82 0.20 -11.88
CA ASP A 20 -17.64 0.76 -10.80
C ASP A 20 -17.60 2.30 -10.84
N GLU A 21 -18.75 2.92 -11.11
CA GLU A 21 -18.89 4.37 -11.22
C GLU A 21 -18.55 5.09 -9.91
N VAL A 22 -18.82 4.49 -8.75
CA VAL A 22 -18.49 5.07 -7.44
C VAL A 22 -16.99 5.14 -7.27
N LEU A 23 -16.28 4.04 -7.55
CA LEU A 23 -14.81 3.99 -7.46
C LEU A 23 -14.14 4.95 -8.45
N LYS A 24 -14.69 5.04 -9.67
CA LYS A 24 -14.20 5.97 -10.69
C LYS A 24 -14.39 7.43 -10.28
N ASN A 25 -15.53 7.77 -9.67
CA ASN A 25 -15.76 9.12 -9.15
C ASN A 25 -14.80 9.46 -8.00
N ILE A 26 -14.54 8.51 -7.09
CA ILE A 26 -13.59 8.69 -5.98
C ILE A 26 -12.16 8.89 -6.50
N GLU A 27 -11.75 8.17 -7.55
CA GLU A 27 -10.47 8.40 -8.22
C GLU A 27 -10.38 9.83 -8.76
N MET A 28 -11.39 10.28 -9.50
CA MET A 28 -11.42 11.63 -10.07
C MET A 28 -11.43 12.72 -8.99
N GLU A 29 -12.21 12.55 -7.92
CA GLU A 29 -12.19 13.44 -6.74
C GLU A 29 -10.78 13.53 -6.15
N SER A 30 -10.14 12.39 -5.91
CA SER A 30 -8.79 12.33 -5.31
C SER A 30 -7.74 13.03 -6.18
N LEU A 31 -7.82 12.84 -7.51
CA LEU A 31 -6.93 13.52 -8.46
C LEU A 31 -7.16 15.03 -8.48
N ASN A 32 -8.42 15.49 -8.48
CA ASN A 32 -8.75 16.92 -8.46
C ASN A 32 -8.27 17.60 -7.17
N ASP A 33 -8.38 16.90 -6.05
CA ASP A 33 -7.96 17.38 -4.73
C ASP A 33 -6.43 17.23 -4.49
N ASN A 34 -5.69 16.74 -5.49
CA ASN A 34 -4.24 16.45 -5.41
C ASN A 34 -3.87 15.51 -4.26
N VAL A 35 -4.76 14.58 -3.91
CA VAL A 35 -4.47 13.50 -2.97
C VAL A 35 -3.54 12.50 -3.67
N PRO A 36 -2.36 12.18 -3.10
CA PRO A 36 -1.53 11.13 -3.64
C PRO A 36 -2.28 9.80 -3.59
N ILE A 37 -2.49 9.18 -4.74
CA ILE A 37 -3.10 7.85 -4.87
C ILE A 37 -2.16 6.92 -5.63
N ILE A 38 -2.24 5.63 -5.31
CA ILE A 38 -1.59 4.55 -6.04
C ILE A 38 -1.92 4.65 -7.54
N THR A 39 -0.92 4.48 -8.39
CA THR A 39 -1.13 4.52 -9.85
C THR A 39 -1.87 3.25 -10.31
N ARG A 40 -2.66 3.35 -11.39
CA ARG A 40 -3.54 2.26 -11.83
C ARG A 40 -2.81 0.94 -12.11
N GLU A 41 -1.60 0.99 -12.65
CA GLU A 41 -0.79 -0.20 -12.91
C GLU A 41 -0.34 -0.88 -11.61
N VAL A 42 0.02 -0.11 -10.58
CA VAL A 42 0.41 -0.64 -9.27
C VAL A 42 -0.83 -1.16 -8.54
N LEU A 43 -1.95 -0.43 -8.60
CA LEU A 43 -3.24 -0.86 -8.07
C LEU A 43 -3.68 -2.20 -8.68
N ASN A 44 -3.65 -2.33 -10.01
CA ASN A 44 -4.02 -3.56 -10.68
C ASN A 44 -3.11 -4.74 -10.28
N PHE A 45 -1.80 -4.49 -10.13
CA PHE A 45 -0.87 -5.49 -9.66
C PHE A 45 -1.13 -5.91 -8.20
N MET A 46 -1.44 -4.95 -7.31
CA MET A 46 -1.84 -5.23 -5.93
C MET A 46 -3.12 -6.08 -5.88
N ILE A 47 -4.15 -5.70 -6.65
CA ILE A 47 -5.41 -6.45 -6.79
C ILE A 47 -5.14 -7.87 -7.28
N PHE A 48 -4.28 -8.04 -8.28
CA PHE A 48 -3.92 -9.35 -8.82
C PHE A 48 -3.31 -10.27 -7.74
N ASN A 49 -2.37 -9.75 -6.94
CA ASN A 49 -1.74 -10.53 -5.87
C ASN A 49 -2.74 -10.85 -4.74
N ALA A 50 -3.53 -9.87 -4.28
CA ALA A 50 -4.51 -10.09 -3.21
C ALA A 50 -5.60 -11.10 -3.62
N LYS A 51 -6.06 -11.06 -4.88
CA LYS A 51 -6.97 -12.07 -5.44
C LYS A 51 -6.31 -13.44 -5.57
N GLY A 52 -5.04 -13.48 -6.00
CA GLY A 52 -4.30 -14.72 -6.23
C GLY A 52 -4.13 -15.60 -4.98
N ILE A 53 -4.15 -14.99 -3.79
CA ILE A 53 -4.10 -15.70 -2.51
C ILE A 53 -5.46 -15.80 -1.80
N GLU A 54 -6.55 -15.40 -2.47
CA GLU A 54 -7.90 -15.35 -1.90
C GLU A 54 -7.96 -14.60 -0.54
N ALA A 55 -7.24 -13.47 -0.45
CA ALA A 55 -7.07 -12.75 0.81
C ALA A 55 -8.42 -12.42 1.48
N LYS A 56 -8.56 -12.77 2.76
CA LYS A 56 -9.77 -12.53 3.56
C LYS A 56 -9.54 -11.40 4.54
N ASN A 57 -8.48 -11.51 5.33
CA ASN A 57 -8.13 -10.48 6.31
C ASN A 57 -7.01 -9.63 5.71
N ILE A 58 -7.29 -8.36 5.47
CA ILE A 58 -6.32 -7.43 4.87
C ILE A 58 -6.02 -6.29 5.85
N LEU A 59 -4.74 -5.97 6.02
CA LEU A 59 -4.30 -4.76 6.72
C LEU A 59 -3.76 -3.75 5.70
N GLU A 60 -4.19 -2.50 5.79
CA GLU A 60 -3.60 -1.37 5.06
C GLU A 60 -3.02 -0.37 6.06
N VAL A 61 -1.79 0.06 5.81
CA VAL A 61 -1.12 1.13 6.55
C VAL A 61 -0.99 2.32 5.62
N GLY A 62 -1.75 3.38 5.91
CA GLY A 62 -1.90 4.55 5.05
C GLY A 62 -3.19 4.50 4.24
N THR A 63 -4.31 4.87 4.86
CA THR A 63 -5.62 4.90 4.18
C THR A 63 -5.73 6.01 3.14
N ALA A 64 -5.12 7.18 3.39
CA ALA A 64 -5.44 8.43 2.70
C ALA A 64 -6.96 8.66 2.64
N THR A 65 -7.51 8.96 1.46
CA THR A 65 -8.97 9.09 1.24
C THR A 65 -9.66 7.75 0.95
N GLY A 66 -8.96 6.62 1.16
CA GLY A 66 -9.50 5.26 1.07
C GLY A 66 -9.48 4.62 -0.31
N TYR A 67 -8.86 5.25 -1.32
CA TYR A 67 -8.93 4.78 -2.71
C TYR A 67 -8.40 3.35 -2.90
N SER A 68 -7.17 3.04 -2.47
CA SER A 68 -6.61 1.68 -2.51
C SER A 68 -7.41 0.71 -1.62
N GLY A 69 -7.74 1.15 -0.41
CA GLY A 69 -8.51 0.40 0.57
C GLY A 69 -9.85 -0.08 0.03
N LEU A 70 -10.56 0.70 -0.79
CA LEU A 70 -11.84 0.27 -1.37
C LEU A 70 -11.71 -1.00 -2.22
N PHE A 71 -10.66 -1.13 -3.03
CA PHE A 71 -10.43 -2.33 -3.84
C PHE A 71 -10.04 -3.53 -2.98
N LEU A 72 -9.17 -3.32 -1.98
CA LEU A 72 -8.79 -4.38 -1.04
C LEU A 72 -10.00 -4.85 -0.22
N ALA A 73 -10.82 -3.93 0.26
CA ALA A 73 -12.05 -4.22 0.99
C ALA A 73 -13.05 -5.03 0.16
N GLN A 74 -13.21 -4.72 -1.13
CA GLN A 74 -14.07 -5.52 -2.02
C GLN A 74 -13.56 -6.97 -2.16
N ILE A 75 -12.24 -7.18 -2.28
CA ILE A 75 -11.63 -8.51 -2.34
C ILE A 75 -11.87 -9.27 -1.03
N ALA A 76 -11.51 -8.66 0.10
CA ALA A 76 -11.70 -9.21 1.43
C ALA A 76 -13.16 -9.62 1.69
N ASN A 77 -14.09 -8.69 1.43
CA ASN A 77 -15.52 -8.91 1.63
C ASN A 77 -16.08 -10.03 0.75
N THR A 78 -15.60 -10.15 -0.50
CA THR A 78 -16.01 -11.24 -1.42
C THR A 78 -15.54 -12.59 -0.89
N ASN A 79 -14.37 -12.65 -0.26
CA ASN A 79 -13.80 -13.86 0.32
C ASN A 79 -14.29 -14.13 1.77
N GLY A 80 -15.23 -13.32 2.27
CA GLY A 80 -15.84 -13.48 3.59
C GLY A 80 -14.99 -12.95 4.76
N GLY A 81 -14.01 -12.09 4.48
CA GLY A 81 -13.24 -11.37 5.49
C GLY A 81 -13.48 -9.86 5.46
N GLN A 82 -12.50 -9.09 5.92
CA GLN A 82 -12.59 -7.63 6.07
C GLN A 82 -11.24 -6.94 5.84
N LEU A 83 -11.29 -5.66 5.45
CA LEU A 83 -10.16 -4.74 5.53
C LEU A 83 -10.09 -4.09 6.91
N THR A 84 -8.88 -4.01 7.46
CA THR A 84 -8.50 -3.06 8.52
C THR A 84 -7.54 -2.05 7.90
N THR A 85 -7.81 -0.76 8.04
CA THR A 85 -6.94 0.30 7.50
C THR A 85 -6.69 1.39 8.54
N ILE A 86 -5.50 1.99 8.52
CA ILE A 86 -5.03 2.95 9.53
C ILE A 86 -4.56 4.23 8.85
N GLU A 87 -5.10 5.38 9.29
CA GLU A 87 -4.71 6.71 8.85
C GLU A 87 -4.49 7.63 10.06
N ILE A 88 -3.47 8.47 9.99
CA ILE A 88 -3.10 9.39 11.07
C ILE A 88 -3.75 10.76 10.91
N ASP A 89 -4.02 11.19 9.67
CA ASP A 89 -4.66 12.46 9.37
C ASP A 89 -6.19 12.36 9.47
N GLU A 90 -6.76 13.09 10.42
CA GLU A 90 -8.19 13.10 10.74
C GLU A 90 -9.06 13.45 9.52
N LYS A 91 -8.66 14.44 8.71
CA LYS A 91 -9.44 14.88 7.55
C LYS A 91 -9.49 13.81 6.46
N ARG A 92 -8.35 13.16 6.21
CA ARG A 92 -8.27 12.04 5.27
C ARG A 92 -9.08 10.85 5.76
N HIS A 93 -8.99 10.54 7.05
CA HIS A 93 -9.78 9.48 7.69
C HIS A 93 -11.29 9.73 7.55
N GLU A 94 -11.77 10.94 7.85
CA GLU A 94 -13.17 11.32 7.64
C GLU A 94 -13.60 11.15 6.18
N LYS A 95 -12.78 11.62 5.25
CA LYS A 95 -13.03 11.47 3.81
C LYS A 95 -13.04 9.99 3.38
N ALA A 96 -12.16 9.17 3.94
CA ALA A 96 -12.16 7.72 3.71
C ALA A 96 -13.47 7.08 4.21
N ILE A 97 -13.97 7.47 5.38
CA ILE A 97 -15.27 7.02 5.89
C ILE A 97 -16.39 7.37 4.90
N GLU A 98 -16.43 8.61 4.41
CA GLU A 98 -17.42 9.04 3.41
C GLU A 98 -17.36 8.16 2.16
N ASN A 99 -16.16 7.92 1.64
CA ASN A 99 -15.95 7.12 0.44
C ASN A 99 -16.35 5.65 0.64
N PHE A 100 -16.04 5.05 1.79
CA PHE A 100 -16.50 3.70 2.14
C PHE A 100 -18.02 3.61 2.30
N LYS A 101 -18.67 4.67 2.81
CA LYS A 101 -20.13 4.78 2.88
C LYS A 101 -20.75 4.93 1.49
N LYS A 102 -20.20 5.78 0.62
CA LYS A 102 -20.62 5.90 -0.79
C LYS A 102 -20.56 4.56 -1.51
N ALA A 103 -19.53 3.77 -1.26
CA ALA A 103 -19.36 2.42 -1.83
C ALA A 103 -20.22 1.34 -1.15
N GLY A 104 -20.95 1.66 -0.08
CA GLY A 104 -21.85 0.72 0.60
C GLY A 104 -21.15 -0.40 1.38
N ILE A 105 -19.85 -0.27 1.66
CA ILE A 105 -19.05 -1.33 2.31
C ILE A 105 -18.46 -0.92 3.67
N PHE A 106 -18.80 0.27 4.18
CA PHE A 106 -18.26 0.78 5.45
C PHE A 106 -18.45 -0.19 6.63
N GLU A 107 -19.66 -0.69 6.86
CA GLU A 107 -19.99 -1.53 8.02
C GLU A 107 -19.25 -2.89 8.08
N LYS A 108 -18.67 -3.34 6.96
CA LYS A 108 -17.90 -4.60 6.89
C LYS A 108 -16.41 -4.41 7.15
N ASN A 109 -15.93 -3.17 7.23
CA ASN A 109 -14.52 -2.85 7.28
C ASN A 109 -14.18 -1.98 8.49
N ARG A 110 -12.93 -2.05 8.94
CA ARG A 110 -12.45 -1.32 10.11
C ARG A 110 -11.51 -0.20 9.68
N LEU A 111 -11.95 1.05 9.80
CA LEU A 111 -11.15 2.24 9.54
C LEU A 111 -10.70 2.86 10.86
N ILE A 112 -9.40 2.83 11.15
CA ILE A 112 -8.81 3.30 12.41
C ILE A 112 -8.16 4.65 12.18
N LEU A 113 -8.47 5.63 13.04
CA LEU A 113 -7.75 6.90 13.13
C LEU A 113 -6.65 6.76 14.19
N GLY A 114 -5.39 6.94 13.80
CA GLY A 114 -4.26 6.91 14.73
C GLY A 114 -2.91 6.69 14.04
N ASP A 115 -1.83 6.80 14.83
CA ASP A 115 -0.49 6.41 14.36
C ASP A 115 -0.42 4.89 14.27
N ALA A 116 -0.09 4.36 13.09
CA ALA A 116 0.05 2.94 12.88
C ALA A 116 1.11 2.27 13.79
N LEU A 117 2.15 2.99 14.23
CA LEU A 117 3.10 2.47 15.24
C LEU A 117 2.46 2.20 16.60
N GLU A 118 1.37 2.91 16.91
CA GLU A 118 0.62 2.79 18.16
C GLU A 118 -0.60 1.90 18.02
N GLU A 119 -1.24 1.89 16.86
CA GLU A 119 -2.48 1.14 16.60
C GLU A 119 -2.23 -0.33 16.25
N ILE A 120 -1.18 -0.64 15.48
CA ILE A 120 -0.86 -2.03 15.11
C ILE A 120 -0.65 -2.94 16.34
N PRO A 121 0.08 -2.52 17.41
CA PRO A 121 0.22 -3.33 18.62
C PRO A 121 -1.10 -3.57 19.39
N LYS A 122 -2.13 -2.74 19.16
CA LYS A 122 -3.46 -2.87 19.78
C LYS A 122 -4.36 -3.84 19.02
N LEU A 123 -3.97 -4.27 17.81
CA LEU A 123 -4.72 -5.26 17.05
C LEU A 123 -4.66 -6.63 17.73
N ASP A 124 -5.69 -7.45 17.54
CA ASP A 124 -5.71 -8.80 18.07
C ASP A 124 -4.64 -9.66 17.38
N GLN A 125 -3.61 -10.02 18.13
CA GLN A 125 -2.47 -10.78 17.64
C GLN A 125 -2.86 -12.22 17.21
N ASN A 126 -4.03 -12.70 17.62
CA ASN A 126 -4.56 -13.99 17.18
C ASN A 126 -5.29 -13.91 15.84
N ASN A 127 -5.72 -12.71 15.42
CA ASN A 127 -6.41 -12.49 14.16
C ASN A 127 -5.45 -11.84 13.15
N LYS A 128 -4.66 -12.71 12.52
CA LYS A 128 -3.63 -12.34 11.55
C LYS A 128 -4.22 -12.04 10.17
N PHE A 129 -3.39 -11.42 9.34
CA PHE A 129 -3.74 -10.96 8.00
C PHE A 129 -3.12 -11.85 6.92
N ASP A 130 -3.86 -12.04 5.83
CA ASP A 130 -3.41 -12.78 4.65
C ASP A 130 -2.62 -11.85 3.71
N PHE A 131 -3.01 -10.57 3.70
CA PHE A 131 -2.40 -9.54 2.87
C PHE A 131 -2.18 -8.27 3.69
N ILE A 132 -1.00 -7.67 3.61
CA ILE A 132 -0.69 -6.40 4.26
C ILE A 132 -0.18 -5.43 3.21
N PHE A 133 -0.88 -4.31 3.01
CA PHE A 133 -0.45 -3.22 2.17
C PHE A 133 0.21 -2.13 3.03
N ILE A 134 1.44 -1.76 2.70
CA ILE A 134 2.18 -0.70 3.36
C ILE A 134 2.42 0.41 2.33
N ASP A 135 1.68 1.51 2.48
CA ASP A 135 1.92 2.75 1.78
C ASP A 135 2.68 3.71 2.72
N ALA A 136 3.83 4.20 2.26
CA ALA A 136 4.59 5.28 2.92
C ALA A 136 4.99 5.10 4.42
N ALA A 137 5.96 4.23 4.72
CA ALA A 137 6.60 4.19 6.06
C ALA A 137 7.84 5.10 6.18
N LYS A 138 7.71 6.42 6.01
CA LYS A 138 8.88 7.32 5.99
C LYS A 138 9.56 7.46 7.36
N GLY A 139 10.65 6.72 7.56
CA GLY A 139 11.63 6.94 8.62
C GLY A 139 11.80 5.79 9.63
N GLN A 140 10.84 4.86 9.73
CA GLN A 140 10.87 3.71 10.64
C GLN A 140 10.51 2.37 9.96
N TYR A 141 10.93 2.18 8.69
CA TYR A 141 10.58 1.02 7.85
C TYR A 141 10.76 -0.34 8.56
N ILE A 142 11.90 -0.57 9.22
CA ILE A 142 12.21 -1.85 9.87
C ILE A 142 11.21 -2.15 10.99
N LYS A 143 10.89 -1.15 11.83
CA LYS A 143 9.97 -1.34 12.96
C LYS A 143 8.56 -1.67 12.46
N PHE A 144 8.08 -0.88 11.50
CA PHE A 144 6.78 -1.11 10.85
C PHE A 144 6.71 -2.50 10.22
N PHE A 145 7.71 -2.84 9.40
CA PHE A 145 7.76 -4.13 8.74
C PHE A 145 7.78 -5.29 9.73
N THR A 146 8.55 -5.19 10.83
CA THR A 146 8.62 -6.25 11.85
C THR A 146 7.25 -6.50 12.48
N MET A 147 6.52 -5.44 12.83
CA MET A 147 5.18 -5.55 13.43
C MET A 147 4.17 -6.15 12.44
N CYS A 148 4.22 -5.72 11.17
CA CYS A 148 3.38 -6.31 10.11
C CYS A 148 3.73 -7.79 9.87
N TRP A 149 5.02 -8.14 9.88
CA TRP A 149 5.48 -9.51 9.68
C TRP A 149 4.96 -10.47 10.74
N GLU A 150 4.91 -10.05 12.01
CA GLU A 150 4.37 -10.86 13.11
C GLU A 150 2.87 -11.14 12.93
N LEU A 151 2.13 -10.12 12.45
CA LEU A 151 0.70 -10.16 12.14
C LEU A 151 0.34 -10.84 10.82
N LEU A 152 1.32 -11.22 10.00
CA LEU A 152 1.08 -11.90 8.74
C LEU A 152 0.91 -13.42 8.96
N ASN A 153 -0.08 -14.00 8.30
CA ASN A 153 -0.28 -15.45 8.19
C ASN A 153 0.85 -16.12 7.40
N GLU A 154 1.03 -17.41 7.62
CA GLU A 154 1.86 -18.25 6.73
C GLU A 154 1.29 -18.23 5.31
N ASN A 155 2.16 -18.12 4.29
CA ASN A 155 1.83 -17.86 2.89
C ASN A 155 1.21 -16.48 2.60
N GLY A 156 1.12 -15.61 3.60
CA GLY A 156 0.65 -14.25 3.41
C GLY A 156 1.64 -13.38 2.63
N ILE A 157 1.17 -12.25 2.12
CA ILE A 157 1.97 -11.31 1.33
C ILE A 157 1.98 -9.92 2.00
N ILE A 158 3.16 -9.34 2.15
CA ILE A 158 3.33 -7.90 2.39
C ILE A 158 3.63 -7.23 1.06
N PHE A 159 2.78 -6.30 0.68
CA PHE A 159 2.93 -5.42 -0.48
C PHE A 159 3.38 -4.05 -0.01
N ILE A 160 4.53 -3.57 -0.48
CA ILE A 160 5.15 -2.31 -0.07
C ILE A 160 5.25 -1.40 -1.29
N ASP A 161 4.57 -0.26 -1.27
CA ASP A 161 4.68 0.74 -2.34
C ASP A 161 5.71 1.82 -2.01
N ASN A 162 6.20 2.50 -3.04
CA ASN A 162 7.12 3.63 -3.02
C ASN A 162 8.49 3.33 -2.39
N ILE A 163 8.89 2.06 -2.35
CA ILE A 163 10.12 1.61 -1.66
C ILE A 163 11.39 2.13 -2.33
N MET A 164 11.34 2.48 -3.64
CA MET A 164 12.48 3.07 -4.36
C MET A 164 12.56 4.59 -4.24
N PHE A 165 11.56 5.22 -3.60
CA PHE A 165 11.47 6.65 -3.32
C PHE A 165 11.85 7.53 -4.52
N ARG A 166 11.05 7.42 -5.60
CA ARG A 166 11.25 8.15 -6.87
C ARG A 166 12.61 7.86 -7.53
N GLY A 167 13.14 6.65 -7.33
CA GLY A 167 14.44 6.22 -7.85
C GLY A 167 15.64 6.73 -7.04
N LEU A 168 15.46 7.59 -6.03
CA LEU A 168 16.58 8.14 -5.24
C LEU A 168 17.40 7.05 -4.51
N VAL A 169 16.81 5.88 -4.29
CA VAL A 169 17.52 4.70 -3.77
C VAL A 169 18.55 4.16 -4.76
N ALA A 170 18.38 4.33 -6.06
CA ALA A 170 19.34 3.89 -7.07
C ALA A 170 20.44 4.93 -7.34
N GLU A 171 20.26 6.17 -6.89
CA GLU A 171 21.22 7.26 -7.12
C GLU A 171 22.45 7.17 -6.21
N ASP A 172 23.55 7.78 -6.70
CA ASP A 172 24.74 8.06 -5.91
C ASP A 172 24.41 9.06 -4.79
N GLU A 173 25.04 8.89 -3.62
CA GLU A 173 24.73 9.71 -2.43
C GLU A 173 24.96 11.22 -2.66
N THR A 174 25.88 11.57 -3.55
CA THR A 174 26.18 12.95 -3.93
C THR A 174 25.03 13.61 -4.68
N GLU A 175 24.29 12.85 -5.48
CA GLU A 175 23.15 13.30 -6.29
C GLU A 175 21.85 13.39 -5.48
N VAL A 176 21.77 12.68 -4.35
CA VAL A 176 20.60 12.73 -3.46
C VAL A 176 20.53 14.10 -2.75
N PRO A 177 19.40 14.84 -2.88
CA PRO A 177 19.21 16.10 -2.16
C PRO A 177 19.40 15.93 -0.66
N LYS A 178 20.13 16.86 -0.01
CA LYS A 178 20.48 16.76 1.43
C LYS A 178 19.30 16.40 2.34
N ARG A 179 18.12 16.99 2.08
CA ARG A 179 16.87 16.73 2.83
C ARG A 179 16.37 15.27 2.76
N PHE A 180 16.84 14.49 1.81
CA PHE A 180 16.40 13.11 1.54
C PHE A 180 17.49 12.06 1.82
N ARG A 181 18.72 12.43 2.15
CA ARG A 181 19.81 11.46 2.35
C ARG A 181 19.51 10.44 3.43
N THR A 182 19.06 10.89 4.60
CA THR A 182 18.75 9.98 5.73
C THR A 182 17.68 8.96 5.39
N ILE A 183 16.61 9.37 4.68
CA ILE A 183 15.54 8.43 4.28
C ILE A 183 16.02 7.46 3.21
N VAL A 184 16.84 7.91 2.25
CA VAL A 184 17.43 7.05 1.21
C VAL A 184 18.36 6.01 1.81
N VAL A 185 19.24 6.39 2.75
CA VAL A 185 20.14 5.44 3.44
C VAL A 185 19.32 4.37 4.18
N ARG A 186 18.31 4.79 4.95
CA ARG A 186 17.44 3.85 5.68
C ARG A 186 16.64 2.92 4.74
N LEU A 187 16.21 3.42 3.59
CA LEU A 187 15.54 2.60 2.58
C LEU A 187 16.50 1.58 1.95
N LYS A 188 17.75 1.98 1.63
CA LYS A 188 18.78 1.08 1.12
C LYS A 188 19.04 -0.05 2.13
N GLU A 189 19.23 0.27 3.41
CA GLU A 189 19.41 -0.70 4.48
C GLU A 189 18.19 -1.63 4.62
N PHE A 190 16.98 -1.07 4.56
CA PHE A 190 15.74 -1.84 4.64
C PHE A 190 15.60 -2.83 3.48
N ILE A 191 15.81 -2.38 2.23
CA ILE A 191 15.76 -3.22 1.04
C ILE A 191 16.81 -4.34 1.11
N GLN A 192 18.04 -4.02 1.52
CA GLN A 192 19.11 -5.02 1.68
C GLN A 192 18.73 -6.06 2.74
N LYS A 193 18.14 -5.63 3.86
CA LYS A 193 17.64 -6.53 4.89
C LYS A 193 16.56 -7.47 4.34
N LEU A 194 15.56 -6.93 3.63
CA LEU A 194 14.51 -7.74 3.00
C LEU A 194 15.09 -8.78 2.06
N ASN A 195 16.00 -8.37 1.17
CA ASN A 195 16.64 -9.24 0.19
C ASN A 195 17.48 -10.37 0.81
N ASN A 196 18.08 -10.13 1.98
CA ASN A 196 18.97 -11.11 2.61
C ASN A 196 18.23 -12.07 3.56
N GLU A 197 17.13 -11.63 4.16
CA GLU A 197 16.48 -12.35 5.27
C GLU A 197 15.09 -12.91 4.93
N PHE A 198 14.46 -12.49 3.83
CA PHE A 198 13.07 -12.82 3.51
C PHE A 198 12.90 -13.27 2.04
N ASP A 199 11.78 -13.95 1.73
CA ASP A 199 11.35 -14.20 0.35
C ASP A 199 10.82 -12.89 -0.25
N PHE A 200 11.75 -12.11 -0.82
CA PHE A 200 11.54 -10.74 -1.26
C PHE A 200 11.81 -10.57 -2.75
N VAL A 201 10.94 -9.83 -3.43
CA VAL A 201 11.19 -9.31 -4.77
C VAL A 201 10.94 -7.81 -4.82
N LEU A 202 11.85 -7.10 -5.50
CA LEU A 202 11.77 -5.67 -5.77
C LEU A 202 11.49 -5.44 -7.25
N LEU A 203 10.39 -4.74 -7.54
CA LEU A 203 9.92 -4.46 -8.89
C LEU A 203 10.05 -2.95 -9.18
N PRO A 204 10.72 -2.55 -10.28
CA PRO A 204 11.09 -1.16 -10.50
C PRO A 204 10.00 -0.33 -11.19
N PHE A 205 8.71 -0.66 -11.04
CA PHE A 205 7.59 0.11 -11.62
C PHE A 205 6.85 0.93 -10.55
N GLY A 206 6.12 1.96 -11.01
CA GLY A 206 5.69 3.05 -10.12
C GLY A 206 6.90 3.73 -9.47
N ASP A 207 6.79 4.03 -8.17
CA ASP A 207 7.92 4.50 -7.34
C ASP A 207 8.64 3.33 -6.64
N GLY A 208 8.52 2.12 -7.20
CA GLY A 208 9.10 0.87 -6.71
C GLY A 208 8.15 0.09 -5.81
N VAL A 209 7.94 -1.18 -6.15
CA VAL A 209 7.07 -2.11 -5.42
C VAL A 209 7.90 -3.24 -4.83
N GLY A 210 7.83 -3.42 -3.51
CA GLY A 210 8.37 -4.58 -2.81
C GLY A 210 7.27 -5.59 -2.50
N LEU A 211 7.53 -6.88 -2.77
CA LEU A 211 6.69 -7.96 -2.28
C LEU A 211 7.51 -8.84 -1.36
N VAL A 212 6.97 -9.15 -0.18
CA VAL A 212 7.54 -10.13 0.74
C VAL A 212 6.51 -11.22 0.99
N ARG A 213 6.91 -12.48 0.85
CA ARG A 213 6.09 -13.65 1.20
C ARG A 213 6.59 -14.28 2.50
N LYS A 214 5.65 -14.79 3.29
CA LYS A 214 5.93 -15.56 4.51
C LYS A 214 5.78 -17.05 4.33
#